data_AF-A0A7C4IJ69-F1
#
_entry.id   AF-A0A7C4IJ69-F1
#
_cell.length_a   1.000
_cell.length_b   1.000
_cell.length_c   1.000
_cell.angle_alpha   90.00
_cell.angle_beta   90.00
_cell.angle_gamma   90.00
#
_symmetry.space_group_name_H-M   'P 1'
#
loop_
_entity.id
_entity.type
_entity.pdbx_description
1 polymer ?
#
loop_
_entity_poly.entity_id
_entity_poly.type
_entity_poly.pdbx_seq_one_letter_code
_entity_poly.pdbx_strand_id
1 'polypeptide(L)' 'MMDWPILDEREWRLVLEVLENERRDLPAEIRHTDRQEVRNELLRREKMLDSLIERLHNCVGSV' A
#
# COMPACT_ATOMS: atom_id res chain seq x y z
N MET A 1 18.10 8.64 -15.28
CA MET A 1 18.14 8.89 -13.83
C MET A 1 16.69 9.08 -13.42
N MET A 2 16.15 8.26 -12.53
CA MET A 2 14.79 8.48 -12.01
C MET A 2 14.90 9.49 -10.88
N ASP A 3 14.44 10.71 -11.12
CA ASP A 3 14.36 11.75 -10.10
C ASP A 3 13.10 11.51 -9.27
N TRP A 4 13.25 10.73 -8.20
CA TRP A 4 12.16 10.51 -7.25
C TRP A 4 11.99 11.76 -6.38
N PRO A 5 10.74 12.17 -6.11
CA PRO A 5 10.50 13.27 -5.19
C PRO A 5 11.02 12.92 -3.79
N ILE A 6 11.76 13.84 -3.19
CA ILE A 6 12.12 13.77 -1.77
C ILE A 6 10.92 14.28 -0.99
N LEU A 7 10.27 13.39 -0.24
CA LEU A 7 9.12 13.73 0.57
C LEU A 7 9.54 14.06 2.01
N ASP A 8 8.88 15.06 2.61
CA ASP A 8 8.99 15.35 4.03
C ASP A 8 8.16 14.38 4.88
N GLU A 9 8.28 14.48 6.20
CA GLU A 9 7.58 13.58 7.12
C GLU A 9 6.05 13.64 7.01
N ARG A 10 5.48 14.84 6.77
CA ARG A 10 4.03 15.02 6.65
C ARG A 10 3.53 14.41 5.35
N GLU A 11 4.27 14.60 4.27
CA GLU A 11 4.02 13.97 2.98
C GLU A 11 4.11 12.44 3.08
N TRP A 12 5.10 11.91 3.81
CA TRP A 12 5.19 10.47 4.07
C TRP A 12 4.02 9.92 4.88
N ARG A 13 3.55 10.65 5.91
CA ARG A 13 2.35 10.26 6.67
C ARG A 13 1.10 10.24 5.78
N LEU A 14 0.95 11.23 4.90
CA LEU A 14 -0.16 11.26 3.94
C LEU A 14 -0.09 10.07 2.97
N VAL A 15 1.10 9.76 2.43
CA VAL A 15 1.30 8.58 1.59
C VAL A 15 0.90 7.31 2.35
N LEU A 16 1.31 7.18 3.61
CA LEU A 16 0.97 6.03 4.44
C LEU A 16 -0.54 5.90 4.66
N GLU A 17 -1.24 7.00 4.94
CA GLU A 17 -2.70 7.03 5.09
C GLU A 17 -3.42 6.57 3.82
N VAL A 18 -2.97 7.05 2.65
CA VAL A 18 -3.54 6.63 1.35
C VAL A 18 -3.33 5.12 1.14
N LEU A 19 -2.14 4.61 1.42
CA LEU A 19 -1.83 3.18 1.26
C LEU A 19 -2.63 2.30 2.23
N GLU A 20 -2.81 2.74 3.48
CA GLU A 20 -3.61 2.03 4.48
C GLU A 20 -5.09 2.00 4.12
N ASN A 21 -5.61 3.09 3.57
CA ASN A 21 -6.98 3.14 3.05
C ASN A 21 -7.17 2.16 1.89
N GLU A 22 -6.27 2.17 0.90
CA GLU A 22 -6.33 1.21 -0.22
C GLU A 22 -6.28 -0.24 0.29
N ARG A 23 -5.37 -0.53 1.24
CA ARG A 23 -5.27 -1.86 1.83
C ARG A 23 -6.57 -2.29 2.51
N ARG A 24 -7.28 -1.37 3.18
CA ARG A 24 -8.53 -1.67 3.88
C ARG A 24 -9.66 -2.07 2.92
N ASP A 25 -9.64 -1.54 1.70
CA ASP A 25 -10.71 -1.76 0.72
C ASP A 25 -10.52 -3.07 -0.09
N LEU A 26 -9.27 -3.50 -0.29
CA LEU A 26 -8.93 -4.70 -1.07
C LEU A 26 -9.60 -6.01 -0.61
N PRO A 27 -9.72 -6.34 0.69
CA PRO A 27 -10.37 -7.58 1.12
C PRO A 27 -11.83 -7.70 0.66
N ALA A 28 -12.55 -6.56 0.62
CA ALA A 28 -13.91 -6.53 0.11
C ALA A 28 -13.92 -6.77 -1.41
N GLU A 29 -13.05 -6.10 -2.16
CA GLU A 29 -12.93 -6.27 -3.61
C GLU A 29 -12.56 -7.71 -4.00
N ILE A 30 -11.61 -8.32 -3.27
CA ILE A 30 -11.20 -9.72 -3.45
C ILE A 30 -12.39 -10.67 -3.22
N ARG A 31 -13.20 -10.41 -2.18
CA ARG A 31 -14.38 -11.22 -1.86
C ARG A 31 -15.44 -11.14 -2.96
N HIS A 32 -15.57 -9.99 -3.61
CA HIS A 32 -16.54 -9.75 -4.69
C HIS A 32 -16.01 -10.09 -6.10
N THR A 33 -14.80 -10.63 -6.21
CA THR A 33 -14.18 -10.97 -7.49
C THR A 33 -14.28 -12.46 -7.80
N ASP A 34 -15.08 -12.80 -8.81
CA ASP A 34 -15.29 -14.18 -9.29
C ASP A 34 -14.25 -14.64 -10.31
N ARG A 35 -13.58 -13.70 -11.00
CA ARG A 35 -12.54 -14.02 -11.99
C ARG A 35 -11.22 -14.29 -11.29
N GLN A 36 -10.74 -15.54 -11.37
CA GLN A 36 -9.52 -15.98 -10.69
C GLN A 36 -8.29 -15.13 -11.01
N GLU A 37 -8.11 -14.70 -12.26
CA GLU A 37 -6.97 -13.86 -12.68
C GLU A 37 -6.99 -12.49 -11.98
N VAL A 38 -8.17 -11.86 -11.92
CA VAL A 38 -8.36 -10.56 -11.25
C VAL A 38 -8.15 -10.73 -9.74
N ARG A 39 -8.70 -11.80 -9.15
CA ARG A 39 -8.51 -12.12 -7.74
C ARG A 39 -7.04 -12.31 -7.38
N ASN A 40 -6.27 -13.00 -8.22
CA ASN A 40 -4.84 -13.21 -8.03
C ASN A 40 -4.06 -11.90 -8.06
N GLU A 41 -4.43 -10.97 -8.94
CA GLU A 41 -3.79 -9.66 -9.01
C GLU A 41 -4.12 -8.81 -7.77
N LEU A 42 -5.37 -8.83 -7.31
CA LEU A 42 -5.77 -8.15 -6.07
C LEU A 42 -5.00 -8.69 -4.86
N LEU A 43 -4.83 -10.01 -4.75
CA LEU A 43 -4.03 -10.64 -3.68
C LEU A 43 -2.54 -10.25 -3.76
N ARG A 44 -1.98 -10.12 -4.98
CA ARG A 44 -0.60 -9.63 -5.15
C ARG A 44 -0.48 -8.18 -4.70
N ARG A 45 -1.45 -7.35 -5.07
CA ARG A 45 -1.51 -5.94 -4.69
C ARG A 45 -1.63 -5.76 -3.18
N GLU A 46 -2.49 -6.54 -2.53
CA GLU A 46 -2.63 -6.58 -1.06
C GLU A 46 -1.29 -6.86 -0.39
N LYS A 47 -0.60 -7.94 -0.80
CA LYS A 47 0.71 -8.30 -0.26
C LYS A 47 1.78 -7.21 -0.47
N MET A 48 1.76 -6.56 -1.63
CA MET A 48 2.67 -5.47 -1.93
C MET A 48 2.41 -4.25 -1.03
N LEU A 49 1.13 -3.91 -0.79
CA LEU A 49 0.76 -2.83 0.12
C LEU A 49 1.15 -3.15 1.55
N ASP A 50 0.89 -4.36 2.05
CA ASP A 50 1.32 -4.79 3.39
C ASP A 50 2.84 -4.59 3.58
N SER A 51 3.63 -5.08 2.61
CA SER A 51 5.10 -4.98 2.67
C SER A 51 5.58 -3.53 2.55
N LEU A 52 4.88 -2.68 1.79
CA LEU A 52 5.24 -1.26 1.65
C LEU A 52 4.91 -0.49 2.93
N ILE A 53 3.71 -0.67 3.48
CA ILE A 53 3.24 -0.04 4.71
C ILE A 53 4.18 -0.40 5.88
N GLU A 54 4.54 -1.68 6.02
CA GLU A 54 5.50 -2.12 7.05
C GLU A 54 6.86 -1.41 6.94
N ARG A 55 7.42 -1.32 5.72
CA ARG A 55 8.69 -0.61 5.50
C ARG A 55 8.58 0.88 5.81
N LEU A 56 7.47 1.51 5.47
CA LEU A 56 7.24 2.93 5.74
C LEU A 56 7.05 3.23 7.22
N HIS A 57 6.29 2.39 7.96
CA HIS A 57 6.18 2.52 9.42
C HIS A 57 7.54 2.44 10.12
N ASN A 58 8.40 1.51 9.69
CA ASN A 58 9.76 1.39 10.21
C ASN A 58 10.66 2.59 9.87
N CYS A 59 10.40 3.27 8.74
CA CYS A 59 11.17 4.43 8.30
C CYS A 59 10.71 5.74 8.97
N VAL A 60 9.40 5.89 9.21
CA VAL A 60 8.80 7.10 9.78
C VAL A 60 8.81 7.06 11.32
N GLY A 61 8.74 5.87 11.92
CA GLY A 61 8.72 5.70 13.38
C GLY A 61 10.10 5.63 14.07
N SER A 62 11.20 5.67 13.31
CA SER A 62 12.56 5.62 13.84
C SER A 62 13.15 7.03 13.96
N VAL A 63 12.60 7.85 14.86
CA VAL A 63 13.17 9.13 15.33
C VAL A 63 13.09 9.20 16.85
#